data_AF-A0A974S9X4-F1
#
_entry.id   AF-A0A974S9X4-F1
#
_cell.length_a   1.000
_cell.length_b   1.000
_cell.length_c   1.000
_cell.angle_alpha   90.00
_cell.angle_beta   90.00
_cell.angle_gamma   90.00
#
_symmetry.space_group_name_H-M   'P 1'
#
loop_
_entity.id
_entity.type
_entity.pdbx_description
1 polymer ?
#
loop_
_entity_poly.entity_id
_entity_poly.type
_entity_poly.pdbx_seq_one_letter_code
_entity_poly.pdbx_strand_id
1 'polypeptide(L)' 'MGLCNMGHRPPGRVAIGWGCNDRLLLPRQAKRAQAAFPGARLQWFRDCGHFPQWDQPDETVRLILETTG' A
#
# COMPACT_ATOMS: atom_id res chain seq x y z
N MET A 1 -25.93 -2.56 -13.33
CA MET A 1 -24.76 -1.69 -13.06
C MET A 1 -23.73 -2.51 -12.29
N GLY A 2 -22.59 -2.95 -12.80
CA GLY A 2 -21.91 -2.86 -14.09
C GLY A 2 -20.64 -3.68 -13.85
N LEU A 3 -20.46 -4.75 -14.63
CA LEU A 3 -19.35 -5.68 -14.52
C LEU A 3 -18.03 -4.95 -14.79
N CYS A 4 -17.16 -4.83 -13.78
CA CYS A 4 -15.77 -4.42 -13.96
C CYS A 4 -14.89 -5.30 -13.06
N ASN A 5 -14.79 -6.57 -13.43
CA ASN A 5 -13.74 -7.44 -12.91
C ASN A 5 -13.25 -8.31 -14.06
N MET A 6 -11.96 -8.65 -14.01
CA MET A 6 -11.15 -9.43 -14.96
C MET A 6 -10.32 -8.60 -15.95
N GLY A 7 -9.06 -8.32 -15.59
CA GLY A 7 -8.05 -7.97 -16.59
C GLY A 7 -6.68 -7.49 -16.11
N HIS A 8 -6.57 -6.82 -14.97
CA HIS A 8 -5.29 -6.16 -14.59
C HIS A 8 -4.86 -6.50 -13.16
N ARG A 9 -4.72 -7.80 -12.87
CA ARG A 9 -3.92 -8.19 -11.71
C ARG A 9 -2.45 -8.00 -12.09
N PRO A 10 -1.66 -7.25 -11.30
CA PRO A 10 -0.23 -7.22 -11.52
C PRO A 10 0.31 -8.66 -11.45
N PRO A 11 1.23 -9.05 -12.34
CA PRO A 11 1.70 -10.43 -12.44
C PRO A 11 2.55 -10.91 -11.25
N GLY A 12 2.78 -10.05 -10.25
CA GLY A 12 3.70 -10.30 -9.15
C GLY A 12 3.14 -9.97 -7.77
N ARG A 13 4.02 -10.07 -6.76
CA ARG A 13 3.71 -9.71 -5.38
C ARG A 13 3.40 -8.21 -5.29
N VAL A 14 2.38 -7.88 -4.51
CA VAL A 14 2.01 -6.48 -4.23
C VAL A 14 2.18 -6.22 -2.74
N ALA A 15 2.93 -5.17 -2.41
CA ALA A 15 2.95 -4.59 -1.08
C ALA A 15 2.45 -3.14 -1.16
N ILE A 16 1.69 -2.73 -0.15
CA ILE A 16 1.12 -1.39 -0.02
C ILE A 16 1.62 -0.85 1.31
N GLY A 17 2.40 0.24 1.27
CA GLY A 17 2.79 0.99 2.45
C GLY A 17 1.86 2.19 2.64
N TRP A 18 1.35 2.40 3.86
CA TRP A 18 0.44 3.53 4.14
C TRP A 18 0.75 4.19 5.47
N GLY A 19 0.95 5.52 5.46
CA GLY A 19 1.13 6.31 6.68
C GLY A 19 -0.17 6.53 7.44
N CYS A 20 -0.17 6.29 8.74
CA CYS A 20 -1.36 6.50 9.58
C CYS A 20 -1.80 7.98 9.64
N ASN A 21 -0.91 8.92 9.34
CA ASN A 21 -1.16 10.36 9.35
C ASN A 21 -1.30 10.96 7.95
N ASP A 22 -1.47 10.14 6.90
CA ASP A 22 -1.63 10.61 5.53
C ASP A 22 -2.89 11.48 5.38
N ARG A 23 -2.70 12.72 4.91
CA ARG A 23 -3.76 13.71 4.70
C ARG A 23 -4.15 13.87 3.23
N LEU A 24 -3.39 13.31 2.30
CA LEU A 24 -3.69 13.32 0.86
C LEU A 24 -4.46 12.07 0.46
N LEU A 25 -3.93 10.89 0.82
CA LEU A 25 -4.59 9.60 0.66
C LEU A 25 -5.00 9.10 2.04
N LEU A 26 -6.19 9.51 2.48
CA LEU A 26 -6.65 9.26 3.84
C LEU A 26 -6.64 7.75 4.17
N PRO A 27 -6.21 7.32 5.38
CA PRO A 27 -6.12 5.90 5.78
C PRO A 27 -7.40 5.08 5.53
N ARG A 28 -8.57 5.71 5.57
CA ARG A 28 -9.87 5.07 5.22
C ARG A 28 -9.91 4.50 3.80
N GLN A 29 -9.10 5.03 2.88
CA GLN A 29 -8.99 4.56 1.49
C GLN A 29 -8.19 3.26 1.36
N ALA A 30 -7.45 2.82 2.39
CA ALA A 30 -6.74 1.54 2.37
C ALA A 30 -7.68 0.36 2.09
N LYS A 31 -8.94 0.42 2.54
CA LYS A 31 -9.98 -0.58 2.21
C LYS A 31 -10.22 -0.70 0.71
N ARG A 32 -10.22 0.42 -0.02
CA ARG A 32 -10.37 0.42 -1.49
C ARG A 32 -9.14 -0.20 -2.16
N ALA A 33 -7.94 0.10 -1.66
CA ALA A 33 -6.71 -0.50 -2.18
C ALA A 33 -6.66 -2.01 -1.94
N GLN A 34 -7.07 -2.48 -0.76
CA GLN A 34 -7.19 -3.93 -0.47
C GLN A 34 -8.26 -4.61 -1.33
N ALA A 35 -9.39 -3.96 -1.60
CA ALA A 35 -10.40 -4.52 -2.51
C ALA A 35 -9.90 -4.63 -3.96
N ALA A 36 -9.09 -3.65 -4.42
CA ALA A 36 -8.47 -3.68 -5.74
C ALA A 36 -7.33 -4.71 -5.84
N PHE A 37 -6.61 -4.94 -4.74
CA PHE A 37 -5.51 -5.90 -4.65
C PHE A 37 -5.73 -6.89 -3.49
N PRO A 38 -6.62 -7.89 -3.64
CA PRO A 38 -6.99 -8.78 -2.54
C PRO A 38 -5.86 -9.62 -1.94
N GLY A 39 -4.75 -9.78 -2.67
CA GLY A 39 -3.55 -10.49 -2.20
C GLY A 39 -2.41 -9.59 -1.75
N ALA A 40 -2.61 -8.27 -1.70
CA ALA A 40 -1.54 -7.35 -1.31
C ALA A 40 -1.24 -7.40 0.20
N ARG A 41 0.04 -7.32 0.56
CA ARG A 41 0.45 -7.06 1.94
C ARG A 41 0.29 -5.57 2.24
N LEU A 42 -0.52 -5.22 3.24
CA LEU A 42 -0.63 -3.84 3.72
C LEU A 42 0.29 -3.65 4.94
N GLN A 43 1.23 -2.71 4.84
CA GLN A 43 2.10 -2.25 5.93
C GLN A 43 1.65 -0.85 6.38
N TRP A 44 1.34 -0.71 7.67
CA TRP A 44 1.03 0.57 8.27
C TRP A 44 2.29 1.20 8.87
N PHE A 45 2.54 2.45 8.52
CA PHE A 45 3.61 3.26 9.11
C PHE A 45 2.99 4.19 10.15
N ARG A 46 3.20 3.90 11.45
CA ARG A 46 2.48 4.59 12.55
C ARG A 46 2.79 6.08 12.63
N ASP A 47 4.07 6.44 12.52
CA ASP A 47 4.55 7.81 12.66
C ASP A 47 4.86 8.45 11.30
N CYS A 48 4.01 8.21 10.30
CA CYS A 48 4.22 8.61 8.91
C CYS A 48 3.00 9.33 8.33
N GLY A 49 3.27 10.42 7.58
CA GLY A 49 2.32 11.11 6.73
C GLY A 49 2.26 10.49 5.33
N HIS A 50 2.35 11.32 4.29
CA HIS A 50 2.15 10.90 2.90
C HIS A 50 3.42 10.32 2.24
N PHE A 51 4.61 10.63 2.77
CA PHE A 51 5.88 10.25 2.14
C PHE A 51 6.68 9.30 3.04
N PRO A 52 6.35 7.99 3.07
CA PRO A 52 7.08 7.00 3.88
C PRO A 52 8.60 7.00 3.65
N GLN A 53 9.04 7.26 2.42
CA GLN A 53 10.47 7.34 2.10
C GLN A 53 11.20 8.51 2.79
N TRP A 54 10.46 9.49 3.31
CA TRP A 54 11.01 10.61 4.09
C TRP A 54 10.74 10.45 5.57
N ASP A 55 9.50 10.10 5.94
CA ASP A 55 9.09 10.04 7.35
C ASP A 55 9.65 8.79 8.05
N GLN A 56 9.71 7.66 7.34
CA GLN A 56 10.11 6.34 7.87
C GLN A 56 11.02 5.61 6.85
N PRO A 57 12.22 6.15 6.54
CA PRO A 57 13.07 5.65 5.46
C PRO A 57 13.50 4.19 5.67
N ASP A 58 13.90 3.82 6.89
CA ASP A 58 14.39 2.47 7.18
C ASP A 58 13.28 1.41 7.05
N GLU A 59 12.08 1.71 7.55
CA GLU A 59 10.92 0.82 7.44
C GLU A 59 10.46 0.70 5.97
N THR A 60 10.60 1.78 5.20
CA THR A 60 10.27 1.79 3.76
C THR A 60 11.23 0.92 2.97
N VAL A 61 12.54 1.06 3.20
CA VAL A 61 13.56 0.22 2.57
C VAL A 61 13.34 -1.25 2.93
N ARG A 62 13.06 -1.55 4.20
CA ARG A 62 12.75 -2.90 4.66
C ARG A 62 11.55 -3.50 3.93
N LEU A 63 10.44 -2.76 3.81
CA LEU A 63 9.25 -3.20 3.09
C LEU A 63 9.55 -3.53 1.62
N ILE A 64 10.37 -2.70 0.95
CA ILE A 64 10.79 -2.93 -0.43
C ILE A 64 11.60 -4.23 -0.53
N LEU A 65 12.67 -4.35 0.26
CA LEU A 65 13.57 -5.51 0.22
C LEU A 65 12.84 -6.82 0.57
N GLU A 66 11.95 -6.82 1.57
CA GLU A 66 11.12 -7.99 1.91
C GLU A 66 10.14 -8.38 0.79
N THR A 67 9.77 -7.44 -0.09
CA THR A 67 8.81 -7.68 -1.17
C THR A 67 9.49 -8.12 -2.47
N THR A 68 10.70 -7.62 -2.73
CA THR A 68 11.43 -7.84 -4.00
C THR A 68 12.62 -8.79 -3.89
N GLY A 69 13.02 -9.17 -2.68
CA GLY A 69 14.05 -10.17 -2.42
C GLY A 69 13.59 -11.61 -2.58
#